data_AF-A0A150PAZ8-F1
#
_entry.id   AF-A0A150PAZ8-F1
#
_cell.length_a   1.000
_cell.length_b   1.000
_cell.length_c   1.000
_cell.angle_alpha   90.00
_cell.angle_beta   90.00
_cell.angle_gamma   90.00
#
_symmetry.space_group_name_H-M   'P 1'
#
loop_
_entity.id
_entity.type
_entity.pdbx_description
1 polymer ?
#
loop_
_entity_poly.entity_id
_entity_poly.type
_entity_poly.pdbx_seq_one_letter_code
_entity_poly.pdbx_strand_id
1 'polypeptide(L)'
;MTIHDNTRIRLAIIQNKYGKRLAQRAGGADQPGRRERFNDDFRRILADVVVPAFKSIGDELAASGHAYRIEHDAGEQTPSVEFHVLLRGVPADVSNLIRLFSRADAEGDGEVIAEVNVGQTLTELTRFRVLSRITQEVTEQMCVDAIEHIFACNAR
;
A
#
# COMPACT_ATOMS: atom_id res chain seq x y z
N MET A 1 -32.93 -42.53 2.94
CA MET A 1 -33.39 -41.75 1.77
C MET A 1 -32.23 -41.57 0.82
N THR A 2 -32.33 -42.09 -0.39
CA THR A 2 -31.30 -41.99 -1.43
C THR A 2 -31.39 -40.62 -2.07
N ILE A 3 -30.30 -39.84 -2.03
CA ILE A 3 -30.25 -38.50 -2.63
C ILE A 3 -30.49 -38.64 -4.16
N HIS A 4 -31.41 -37.85 -4.71
CA HIS A 4 -31.72 -37.86 -6.15
C HIS A 4 -30.49 -37.53 -7.01
N ASP A 5 -30.38 -38.14 -8.20
CA ASP A 5 -29.21 -38.03 -9.07
C ASP A 5 -28.90 -36.60 -9.50
N ASN A 6 -29.93 -35.76 -9.70
CA ASN A 6 -29.75 -34.34 -9.99
C ASN A 6 -29.04 -33.59 -8.86
N THR A 7 -29.41 -33.90 -7.61
CA THR A 7 -28.76 -33.34 -6.42
C THR A 7 -27.31 -33.81 -6.31
N ARG A 8 -27.03 -35.08 -6.65
CA ARG A 8 -25.65 -35.62 -6.68
C ARG A 8 -24.78 -34.90 -7.70
N ILE A 9 -25.29 -34.63 -8.91
CA ILE A 9 -24.56 -33.91 -9.96
C ILE A 9 -24.29 -32.46 -9.54
N ARG A 10 -25.29 -31.76 -8.99
CA ARG A 10 -25.11 -30.38 -8.50
C ARG A 10 -24.09 -30.29 -7.37
N LEU A 11 -24.10 -31.25 -6.44
CA LEU A 11 -23.10 -31.33 -5.37
C LEU A 11 -21.70 -31.60 -5.92
N ALA A 12 -21.54 -32.47 -6.92
CA ALA A 12 -20.26 -32.72 -7.57
C ALA A 12 -19.72 -31.47 -8.28
N ILE A 13 -20.58 -30.69 -8.96
CA ILE A 13 -20.19 -29.43 -9.59
C ILE A 13 -19.77 -28.39 -8.54
N ILE A 14 -20.52 -28.26 -7.44
CA ILE A 14 -20.19 -27.36 -6.33
C ILE A 14 -18.86 -27.78 -5.68
N GLN A 15 -18.65 -29.07 -5.41
CA GLN A 15 -17.39 -29.59 -4.87
C GLN A 15 -16.22 -29.40 -5.82
N ASN A 16 -16.40 -29.55 -7.13
CA ASN A 16 -15.31 -29.33 -8.08
C ASN A 16 -14.96 -27.83 -8.21
N LYS A 17 -15.98 -26.95 -8.23
CA LYS A 17 -15.81 -25.50 -8.39
C LYS A 17 -15.34 -24.80 -7.13
N TYR A 18 -15.87 -25.18 -5.97
CA TYR A 18 -15.59 -24.55 -4.68
C TYR A 18 -14.75 -25.42 -3.75
N GLY A 19 -14.77 -26.75 -3.89
CA GLY A 19 -13.90 -27.63 -3.11
C GLY A 19 -12.42 -27.43 -3.44
N LYS A 20 -12.07 -27.11 -4.70
CA LYS A 20 -10.70 -26.68 -5.04
C LYS A 20 -10.31 -25.37 -4.35
N ARG A 21 -11.23 -24.40 -4.27
CA ARG A 21 -11.00 -23.11 -3.57
C ARG A 21 -10.95 -23.27 -2.05
N LEU A 22 -11.75 -24.17 -1.49
CA LEU A 22 -11.73 -24.54 -0.07
C LEU A 22 -10.46 -25.33 0.29
N ALA A 23 -10.00 -26.24 -0.58
CA ALA A 23 -8.73 -26.95 -0.41
C ALA A 23 -7.52 -26.01 -0.57
N GLN A 24 -7.59 -25.03 -1.47
CA GLN A 24 -6.58 -23.96 -1.58
C GLN A 24 -6.59 -23.00 -0.37
N ARG A 25 -7.76 -22.72 0.22
CA ARG A 25 -7.86 -22.02 1.51
C ARG A 25 -7.34 -22.85 2.68
N ALA A 26 -7.58 -24.16 2.69
CA ALA A 26 -7.10 -25.06 3.73
C ALA A 26 -5.59 -25.35 3.63
N GLY A 27 -5.02 -25.37 2.41
CA GLY A 27 -3.57 -25.42 2.18
C GLY A 27 -2.88 -24.04 2.17
N GLY A 28 -3.67 -22.97 2.26
CA GLY A 28 -3.22 -21.57 2.31
C GLY A 28 -3.23 -20.98 3.72
N ALA A 29 -3.76 -21.71 4.71
CA ALA A 29 -3.60 -21.38 6.12
C ALA A 29 -2.12 -21.52 6.48
N ASP A 30 -1.45 -20.38 6.69
CA ASP A 30 -0.07 -20.23 7.12
C ASP A 30 0.97 -21.12 6.40
N GLN A 31 1.62 -20.56 5.37
CA GLN A 31 3.07 -20.72 5.35
C GLN A 31 3.63 -19.51 6.13
N PRO A 32 4.10 -19.69 7.38
CA PRO A 32 4.59 -18.60 8.23
C PRO A 32 5.59 -17.67 7.53
N GLY A 33 6.31 -18.15 6.52
CA GLY A 33 7.28 -17.35 5.78
C GLY A 33 6.78 -16.60 4.53
N ARG A 34 5.54 -16.76 4.04
CA ARG A 34 5.11 -16.05 2.81
C ARG A 34 4.85 -14.56 3.05
N ARG A 35 4.13 -14.25 4.14
CA ARG A 35 3.88 -12.87 4.55
C ARG A 35 5.17 -12.17 5.00
N GLU A 36 6.03 -12.87 5.72
CA GLU A 36 7.35 -12.38 6.11
C GLU A 36 8.18 -12.05 4.86
N ARG A 37 8.26 -12.96 3.88
CA ARG A 37 8.94 -12.70 2.60
C ARG A 37 8.37 -11.50 1.85
N PHE A 38 7.05 -11.38 1.75
CA PHE A 38 6.42 -10.21 1.15
C PHE A 38 6.83 -8.91 1.86
N ASN A 39 6.82 -8.91 3.19
CA ASN A 39 7.22 -7.75 3.98
C ASN A 39 8.72 -7.43 3.81
N ASP A 40 9.57 -8.45 3.76
CA ASP A 40 11.01 -8.26 3.54
C ASP A 40 11.32 -7.73 2.14
N ASP A 41 10.64 -8.24 1.12
CA ASP A 41 10.74 -7.73 -0.26
C ASP A 41 10.23 -6.30 -0.34
N PHE A 42 9.12 -5.98 0.34
CA PHE A 42 8.63 -4.61 0.39
C PHE A 42 9.59 -3.67 1.14
N ARG A 43 10.22 -4.10 2.24
CA ARG A 43 11.26 -3.30 2.91
C ARG A 43 12.43 -2.98 1.98
N ARG A 44 12.84 -3.94 1.14
CA ARG A 44 13.87 -3.69 0.13
C ARG A 44 13.42 -2.64 -0.89
N ILE A 45 12.19 -2.74 -1.39
CA ILE A 45 11.62 -1.74 -2.30
C ILE A 45 11.53 -0.37 -1.63
N LEU A 46 11.16 -0.30 -0.35
CA LEU A 46 11.17 0.96 0.39
C LEU A 46 12.57 1.58 0.39
N ALA A 47 13.60 0.79 0.71
CA ALA A 47 14.98 1.26 0.78
C ALA A 47 15.59 1.62 -0.59
N ASP A 48 15.32 0.80 -1.61
CA ASP A 48 16.01 0.87 -2.90
C ASP A 48 15.28 1.76 -3.92
N VAL A 49 13.97 1.96 -3.75
CA VAL A 49 13.12 2.69 -4.71
C VAL A 49 12.40 3.86 -4.06
N VAL A 50 11.62 3.61 -3.01
CA VAL A 50 10.66 4.61 -2.50
C VAL A 50 11.35 5.73 -1.75
N VAL A 51 12.22 5.41 -0.81
CA VAL A 51 12.96 6.42 -0.02
C VAL A 51 13.87 7.27 -0.91
N PRO A 52 14.65 6.72 -1.86
CA PRO A 52 15.41 7.53 -2.80
C PRO A 52 14.54 8.50 -3.61
N ALA A 53 13.39 8.05 -4.13
CA ALA A 53 12.45 8.90 -4.86
C ALA A 53 11.89 10.02 -3.98
N PHE A 54 11.42 9.69 -2.77
CA PHE A 54 10.93 10.68 -1.80
C PHE A 54 12.00 11.68 -1.40
N LYS A 55 13.25 11.23 -1.20
CA LYS A 55 14.36 12.11 -0.88
C LYS A 55 14.66 13.06 -2.03
N SER A 56 14.71 12.56 -3.27
CA SER A 56 14.95 13.40 -4.45
C SER A 56 13.88 14.48 -4.59
N ILE A 57 12.61 14.12 -4.47
CA ILE A 57 11.49 15.06 -4.55
C ILE A 57 11.49 16.03 -3.36
N GLY A 58 11.79 15.53 -2.16
CA GLY A 58 11.94 16.34 -0.95
C GLY A 58 13.05 17.38 -1.09
N ASP A 59 14.19 17.02 -1.68
CA ASP A 59 15.32 17.92 -1.92
C ASP A 59 14.91 19.06 -2.89
N GLU A 60 14.10 18.78 -3.91
CA GLU A 60 13.52 19.79 -4.81
C GLU A 60 12.52 20.72 -4.10
N LEU A 61 11.66 20.16 -3.23
CA LEU A 61 10.77 20.96 -2.37
C LEU A 61 11.57 21.88 -1.44
N ALA A 62 12.65 21.36 -0.85
CA ALA A 62 13.53 22.12 0.02
C ALA A 62 14.25 23.25 -0.72
N ALA A 63 14.70 23.02 -1.95
CA ALA A 63 15.27 24.05 -2.82
C ALA A 63 14.28 25.20 -3.10
N SER A 64 12.97 24.91 -3.09
CA SER A 64 11.89 25.89 -3.24
C SER A 64 11.48 26.58 -1.91
N GLY A 65 12.15 26.24 -0.80
CA GLY A 65 11.93 26.84 0.52
C GLY A 65 10.87 26.14 1.37
N HIS A 66 10.47 24.92 1.01
CA HIS A 66 9.68 24.04 1.87
C HIS A 66 10.59 23.16 2.73
N ALA A 67 10.01 22.32 3.57
CA ALA A 67 10.74 21.28 4.28
C ALA A 67 10.04 19.93 4.09
N TYR A 68 10.77 18.86 4.37
CA TYR A 68 10.21 17.52 4.34
C TYR A 68 10.83 16.64 5.43
N ARG A 69 10.15 15.55 5.74
CA ARG A 69 10.66 14.51 6.64
C ARG A 69 10.19 13.15 6.15
N ILE A 70 11.05 12.15 6.23
CA ILE A 70 10.71 10.76 5.93
C ILE A 70 10.76 9.96 7.23
N GLU A 71 9.71 9.23 7.56
CA GLU A 71 9.64 8.33 8.71
C GLU A 71 9.37 6.89 8.28
N HIS A 72 9.95 5.95 8.99
CA HIS A 72 9.76 4.52 8.75
C HIS A 72 8.97 3.90 9.89
N ASP A 73 8.09 2.96 9.54
CA ASP A 73 7.34 2.17 10.51
C ASP A 73 6.60 3.03 11.55
N ALA A 74 6.10 4.18 11.11
CA ALA A 74 5.27 5.05 11.92
C ALA A 74 3.88 4.42 12.07
N GLY A 75 3.48 4.18 13.32
CA GLY A 75 2.19 3.59 13.69
C GLY A 75 2.14 2.06 13.63
N GLU A 76 0.92 1.52 13.57
CA GLU A 76 0.68 0.07 13.74
C GLU A 76 0.92 -0.76 12.47
N GLN A 77 0.81 -0.14 11.30
CA GLN A 77 0.95 -0.83 10.03
C GLN A 77 2.41 -0.83 9.60
N THR A 78 3.04 -1.99 9.72
CA THR A 78 4.45 -2.20 9.38
C THR A 78 4.62 -3.42 8.47
N PRO A 79 5.59 -3.41 7.55
CA PRO A 79 6.45 -2.27 7.21
C PRO A 79 5.72 -1.09 6.53
N SER A 80 6.17 0.14 6.80
CA SER A 80 5.66 1.37 6.20
C SER A 80 6.71 2.47 6.07
N VAL A 81 6.38 3.47 5.25
CA VAL A 81 7.11 4.74 5.15
C VAL A 81 6.11 5.88 5.04
N GLU A 82 6.42 7.00 5.69
CA GLU A 82 5.68 8.26 5.62
C GLU A 82 6.61 9.36 5.08
N PHE A 83 6.10 10.13 4.12
CA PHE A 83 6.75 11.30 3.57
C PHE A 83 5.92 12.54 3.91
N HIS A 84 6.38 13.26 4.92
CA HIS A 84 5.73 14.46 5.41
C HIS A 84 6.20 15.67 4.60
N VAL A 85 5.23 16.43 4.09
CA VAL A 85 5.47 17.63 3.30
C VAL A 85 5.16 18.85 4.17
N LEU A 86 6.21 19.57 4.58
CA LEU A 86 6.08 20.76 5.41
C LEU A 86 6.09 22.01 4.53
N LEU A 87 4.91 22.44 4.12
CA LEU A 87 4.74 23.60 3.27
C LEU A 87 5.05 24.91 4.02
N ARG A 88 5.74 25.81 3.33
CA ARG A 88 6.07 27.14 3.86
C ARG A 88 4.79 27.96 3.97
N GLY A 89 4.54 28.53 5.14
CA GLY A 89 3.35 29.34 5.39
C GLY A 89 2.11 28.52 5.80
N VAL A 90 2.22 27.19 5.82
CA VAL A 90 1.20 26.30 6.38
C VAL A 90 1.60 25.94 7.83
N PRO A 91 0.67 25.98 8.80
CA PRO A 91 0.96 25.55 10.17
C PRO A 91 1.48 24.11 10.24
N ALA A 92 2.47 23.87 11.11
CA ALA A 92 3.16 22.57 11.19
C ALA A 92 2.29 21.43 11.76
N ASP A 93 1.17 21.77 12.40
CA ASP A 93 0.17 20.83 12.91
C ASP A 93 -0.80 20.34 11.83
N VAL A 94 -0.80 20.96 10.64
CA VAL A 94 -1.55 20.44 9.50
C VAL A 94 -0.86 19.20 8.96
N SER A 95 -1.52 18.05 9.08
CA SER A 95 -1.02 16.77 8.57
C SER A 95 -1.03 16.75 7.05
N ASN A 96 0.13 16.94 6.42
CA ASN A 96 0.33 16.73 5.00
C ASN A 96 1.37 15.62 4.81
N LEU A 97 0.93 14.41 4.46
CA LEU A 97 1.84 13.28 4.27
C LEU A 97 1.36 12.31 3.21
N ILE A 98 2.32 11.65 2.57
CA ILE A 98 2.11 10.50 1.69
C ILE A 98 2.63 9.28 2.43
N ARG A 99 1.82 8.22 2.51
CA ARG A 99 2.16 7.00 3.27
C ARG A 99 2.03 5.78 2.40
N LEU A 100 3.03 4.90 2.48
CA LEU A 100 2.96 3.56 1.91
C LEU A 100 3.13 2.55 3.03
N PHE A 101 2.23 1.57 3.10
CA PHE A 101 2.31 0.53 4.12
C PHE A 101 1.85 -0.81 3.58
N SER A 102 2.40 -1.88 4.14
CA SER A 102 1.97 -3.23 3.83
C SER A 102 0.74 -3.60 4.67
N ARG A 103 -0.19 -4.32 4.05
CA ARG A 103 -1.40 -4.84 4.68
C ARG A 103 -1.59 -6.31 4.32
N ALA A 104 -2.14 -7.08 5.25
CA ALA A 104 -2.51 -8.46 4.97
C ALA A 104 -3.71 -8.48 3.99
N ASP A 105 -3.58 -9.26 2.93
CA ASP A 105 -4.68 -9.55 2.01
C ASP A 105 -5.32 -10.89 2.42
N ALA A 106 -6.65 -10.94 2.47
CA ALA A 106 -7.39 -12.16 2.81
C ALA A 106 -7.30 -13.24 1.73
N GLU A 107 -6.89 -12.87 0.50
CA GLU A 107 -6.80 -13.76 -0.66
C GLU A 107 -5.36 -14.00 -1.18
N GLY A 108 -4.35 -13.36 -0.59
CA GLY A 108 -2.97 -13.34 -1.12
C GLY A 108 -1.87 -13.22 -0.06
N ASP A 109 -0.63 -13.00 -0.50
CA ASP A 109 0.55 -12.88 0.37
C ASP A 109 0.67 -11.49 1.04
N GLY A 110 -0.11 -10.51 0.55
CA GLY A 110 -0.15 -9.13 1.02
C GLY A 110 -0.51 -8.14 -0.08
N GLU A 111 -0.87 -6.92 0.32
CA GLU A 111 -0.91 -5.76 -0.57
C GLU A 111 -0.17 -4.58 0.06
N VAL A 112 0.29 -3.65 -0.77
CA VAL A 112 0.78 -2.34 -0.33
C VAL A 112 -0.27 -1.30 -0.67
N ILE A 113 -0.63 -0.47 0.28
CA ILE A 113 -1.54 0.66 0.10
C ILE A 113 -0.70 1.93 0.11
N ALA A 114 -0.94 2.81 -0.85
CA ALA A 114 -0.43 4.16 -0.88
C ALA A 114 -1.59 5.14 -0.65
N GLU A 115 -1.41 6.07 0.27
CA GLU A 115 -2.42 7.06 0.65
C GLU A 115 -1.80 8.44 0.84
N VAL A 116 -2.61 9.47 0.68
CA VAL A 116 -2.25 10.86 1.03
C VAL A 116 -3.21 11.35 2.10
N ASN A 117 -2.66 11.98 3.13
CA ASN A 117 -3.42 12.69 4.15
C ASN A 117 -3.16 14.20 4.00
N VAL A 118 -4.24 14.97 3.90
CA VAL A 118 -4.22 16.44 3.81
C VAL A 118 -5.16 17.01 4.88
N GLY A 119 -4.57 17.52 5.96
CA GLY A 119 -5.28 17.98 7.15
C GLY A 119 -6.01 16.85 7.88
N GLN A 120 -7.31 16.70 7.60
CA GLN A 120 -8.18 15.66 8.18
C GLN A 120 -8.74 14.71 7.10
N THR A 121 -8.31 14.88 5.85
CA THR A 121 -8.81 14.09 4.72
C THR A 121 -7.78 13.04 4.32
N LEU A 122 -8.19 11.78 4.36
CA LEU A 122 -7.39 10.63 3.92
C LEU A 122 -7.91 10.10 2.58
N THR A 123 -7.02 9.94 1.61
CA THR A 123 -7.35 9.47 0.26
C THR A 123 -6.40 8.34 -0.14
N GLU A 124 -6.94 7.17 -0.52
CA GLU A 124 -6.14 6.09 -1.14
C GLU A 124 -5.71 6.56 -2.54
N LEU A 125 -4.40 6.63 -2.78
CA LEU A 125 -3.81 6.96 -4.08
C LEU A 125 -3.84 5.74 -4.99
N THR A 126 -3.39 4.60 -4.47
CA THR A 126 -3.32 3.34 -5.21
C THR A 126 -3.06 2.15 -4.29
N ARG A 127 -3.20 0.95 -4.87
CA ARG A 127 -2.92 -0.33 -4.22
C ARG A 127 -2.07 -1.23 -5.10
N PHE A 128 -1.01 -1.80 -4.54
CA PHE A 128 -0.11 -2.72 -5.21
C PHE A 128 -0.27 -4.13 -4.64
N ARG A 129 -0.86 -5.02 -5.44
CA ARG A 129 -0.88 -6.48 -5.16
C ARG A 129 0.35 -7.20 -5.70
N VAL A 130 1.15 -6.51 -6.52
CA VAL A 130 2.37 -7.04 -7.13
C VAL A 130 3.48 -6.03 -6.90
N LEU A 131 4.44 -6.39 -6.06
CA LEU A 131 5.51 -5.49 -5.61
C LEU A 131 6.40 -4.98 -6.75
N SER A 132 6.60 -5.76 -7.82
CA SER A 132 7.38 -5.34 -8.99
C SER A 132 6.78 -4.17 -9.78
N ARG A 133 5.54 -3.77 -9.48
CA ARG A 133 4.92 -2.56 -10.04
C ARG A 133 5.32 -1.29 -9.30
N ILE A 134 5.93 -1.40 -8.12
CA ILE A 134 6.47 -0.27 -7.37
C ILE A 134 7.84 0.03 -7.96
N THR A 135 7.84 0.72 -9.10
CA THR A 135 9.06 1.18 -9.77
C THR A 135 9.37 2.61 -9.36
N GLN A 136 10.57 3.08 -9.69
CA GLN A 136 10.96 4.47 -9.46
C GLN A 136 10.01 5.44 -10.15
N GLU A 137 9.76 5.26 -11.45
CA GLU A 137 8.85 6.10 -12.24
C GLU A 137 7.44 6.17 -11.65
N VAL A 138 6.87 5.02 -11.27
CA VAL A 138 5.53 4.96 -10.67
C VAL A 138 5.50 5.68 -9.32
N THR A 139 6.54 5.52 -8.52
CA THR A 139 6.65 6.17 -7.21
C THR A 139 6.78 7.68 -7.35
N GLU A 140 7.61 8.14 -8.29
CA GLU A 140 7.81 9.57 -8.57
C GLU A 140 6.51 10.22 -9.06
N GLN A 141 5.84 9.63 -10.06
CA GLN A 141 4.56 10.15 -10.58
C GLN A 141 3.51 10.24 -9.47
N MET A 142 3.29 9.14 -8.74
CA MET A 142 2.33 9.12 -7.63
C MET A 142 2.66 10.17 -6.57
N CYS A 143 3.94 10.35 -6.24
CA CYS A 143 4.37 11.35 -5.26
C CYS A 143 4.13 12.78 -5.75
N VAL A 144 4.44 13.08 -7.01
CA VAL A 144 4.20 14.40 -7.61
C VAL A 144 2.71 14.73 -7.65
N ASP A 145 1.87 13.79 -8.10
CA ASP A 145 0.42 13.97 -8.14
C ASP A 145 -0.16 14.24 -6.74
N ALA A 146 0.32 13.50 -5.73
CA ALA A 146 -0.11 13.71 -4.34
C ALA A 146 0.38 15.04 -3.77
N ILE A 147 1.60 15.48 -4.10
CA ILE A 147 2.10 16.81 -3.73
C ILE A 147 1.26 17.91 -4.38
N GLU A 148 0.94 17.79 -5.67
CA GLU A 148 0.06 18.75 -6.35
C GLU A 148 -1.28 18.88 -5.61
N HIS A 149 -1.87 17.76 -5.21
CA HIS A 149 -3.09 17.74 -4.41
C HIS A 149 -2.91 18.46 -3.06
N ILE A 150 -1.81 18.19 -2.33
CA ILE A 150 -1.48 18.87 -1.08
C ILE A 150 -1.41 20.40 -1.28
N PHE A 151 -0.71 20.87 -2.31
CA PHE A 151 -0.63 22.30 -2.63
C PHE A 151 -2.01 22.89 -2.96
N ALA A 152 -2.79 22.21 -3.81
CA ALA A 152 -4.11 22.68 -4.22
C ALA A 152 -5.11 22.81 -3.05
N CYS A 153 -4.96 21.96 -2.03
CA CYS A 153 -5.78 22.03 -0.82
C CYS A 153 -5.34 23.15 0.14
N ASN A 154 -4.04 23.42 0.25
CA ASN A 154 -3.49 24.42 1.17
C ASN A 154 -3.42 25.84 0.58
N ALA A 155 -3.58 26.00 -0.73
CA ALA A 155 -3.60 27.31 -1.41
C ALA A 155 -4.98 28.01 -1.36
N ARG A 156 -5.94 27.47 -0.60
CA ARG A 156 -7.32 27.97 -0.50
C ARG A 156 -7.50 29.01 0.59
#